data_AF-A0A1G7MJ43-F1
#
_entry.id   AF-A0A1G7MJ43-F1
#
_cell.length_a   1.000
_cell.length_b   1.000
_cell.length_c   1.000
_cell.angle_alpha   90.00
_cell.angle_beta   90.00
_cell.angle_gamma   90.00
#
_symmetry.space_group_name_H-M   'P 1'
#
loop_
_entity.id
_entity.type
_entity.pdbx_description
1 polymer ?
#
loop_
_entity_poly.entity_id
_entity_poly.type
_entity_poly.pdbx_seq_one_letter_code
_entity_poly.pdbx_strand_id
1 'polypeptide(L)'
;MTTLAEQRADIARRMRESRQGTSEVARRAGGQAMIERRTGRAEVDDINALVTQPRQRKPLPDLAPRGSVAPQVGRGEYQAAGGGGGGGVASPFTETPGTRTYHENTVIIQSTDGSTFMAVRMPAVVTMTDANGAPAVFNYAEIVDG
;
A
#
# COMPACT_ATOMS: atom_id res chain seq x y z
N MET A 1 52.96 -58.67 -22.34
CA MET A 1 52.83 -57.21 -22.55
C MET A 1 51.83 -57.00 -23.68
N THR A 2 50.84 -56.14 -23.51
CA THR A 2 49.89 -55.81 -24.59
C THR A 2 50.62 -55.06 -25.69
N THR A 3 50.30 -55.38 -26.94
CA THR A 3 50.99 -54.78 -28.09
C THR A 3 50.52 -53.35 -28.31
N LEU A 4 51.36 -52.52 -28.96
CA LEU A 4 51.00 -51.13 -29.28
C LEU A 4 49.72 -51.04 -30.15
N ALA A 5 49.46 -52.06 -30.97
CA ALA A 5 48.26 -52.15 -31.79
C ALA A 5 46.99 -52.35 -30.94
N GLU A 6 47.05 -53.20 -29.92
CA GLU A 6 45.95 -53.45 -28.98
C GLU A 6 45.62 -52.19 -28.17
N GLN A 7 46.64 -51.45 -27.70
CA GLN A 7 46.42 -50.19 -26.97
C GLN A 7 45.72 -49.13 -27.83
N ARG A 8 46.07 -49.02 -29.11
CA ARG A 8 45.42 -48.09 -30.04
C ARG A 8 43.97 -48.49 -30.33
N ALA A 9 43.69 -49.78 -30.47
CA ALA A 9 42.34 -50.30 -30.66
C ALA A 9 41.44 -50.02 -29.45
N ASP A 10 41.97 -50.18 -28.23
CA ASP A 10 41.25 -49.88 -26.98
C ASP A 10 40.96 -48.38 -26.82
N ILE A 11 41.90 -47.50 -27.14
CA ILE A 11 41.68 -46.04 -27.12
C ILE A 11 40.60 -45.66 -28.14
N ALA A 12 40.65 -46.20 -29.35
CA ALA A 12 39.64 -45.95 -30.39
C ALA A 12 38.25 -46.50 -30.01
N ARG A 13 38.17 -47.59 -29.23
CA ARG A 13 36.91 -48.10 -28.68
C ARG A 13 36.33 -47.15 -27.64
N ARG A 14 37.13 -46.75 -26.65
CA ARG A 14 36.71 -45.80 -25.59
C ARG A 14 36.25 -44.46 -26.13
N MET A 15 36.92 -43.93 -27.16
CA MET A 15 36.54 -42.67 -27.81
C MET A 15 35.24 -42.77 -28.61
N ARG A 16 34.89 -43.96 -29.13
CA ARG A 16 33.59 -44.19 -29.79
C ARG A 16 32.48 -44.33 -28.76
N GLU A 17 32.70 -45.06 -27.68
CA GLU A 17 31.74 -45.24 -26.59
C GLU A 17 31.38 -43.90 -25.92
N SER A 18 32.37 -43.03 -25.66
CA SER A 18 32.13 -41.70 -25.07
C SER A 18 31.32 -40.76 -25.99
N ARG A 19 31.55 -40.85 -27.30
CA ARG A 19 30.81 -40.07 -28.31
C ARG A 19 29.41 -40.61 -28.57
N GLN A 20 29.21 -41.91 -28.46
CA GLN A 20 27.89 -42.54 -28.65
C GLN A 20 26.93 -42.18 -27.50
N GLY A 21 27.39 -42.28 -26.24
CA GLY A 21 26.57 -41.91 -25.09
C GLY A 21 26.12 -40.44 -25.09
N THR A 22 27.01 -39.53 -25.50
CA THR A 22 26.69 -38.10 -25.61
C THR A 22 25.76 -37.79 -26.80
N SER A 23 25.91 -38.48 -27.93
CA SER A 23 25.05 -38.29 -29.10
C SER A 23 23.61 -38.77 -28.87
N GLU A 24 23.42 -39.90 -28.19
CA GLU A 24 22.08 -40.40 -27.90
C GLU A 24 21.33 -39.52 -26.88
N VAL A 25 22.01 -39.03 -25.86
CA VAL A 25 21.43 -38.11 -24.87
C VAL A 25 21.00 -36.82 -25.57
N ALA A 26 21.82 -36.27 -26.46
CA ALA A 26 21.47 -35.08 -27.24
C ALA A 26 20.23 -35.31 -28.13
N ARG A 27 20.11 -36.48 -28.78
CA ARG A 27 18.94 -36.84 -29.59
C ARG A 27 17.68 -36.99 -28.75
N ARG A 28 17.78 -37.65 -27.59
CA ARG A 28 16.65 -37.81 -26.65
C ARG A 28 16.20 -36.47 -26.10
N ALA A 29 17.13 -35.62 -25.67
CA ALA A 29 16.84 -34.27 -25.19
C ALA A 29 16.18 -33.40 -26.27
N GLY A 30 16.68 -33.44 -27.51
CA GLY A 30 16.05 -32.74 -28.64
C GLY A 30 14.65 -33.24 -28.95
N GLY A 31 14.43 -34.56 -28.90
CA GLY A 31 13.11 -35.16 -29.07
C GLY A 31 12.12 -34.75 -27.98
N GLN A 32 12.56 -34.76 -26.72
CA GLN A 32 11.75 -34.30 -25.58
C GLN A 32 11.39 -32.82 -25.71
N ALA A 33 12.35 -31.96 -26.06
CA ALA A 33 12.09 -30.53 -26.29
C ALA A 33 11.06 -30.27 -27.41
N MET A 34 11.07 -31.09 -28.47
CA MET A 34 10.08 -31.00 -29.55
C MET A 34 8.67 -31.43 -29.09
N ILE A 35 8.58 -32.45 -28.23
CA ILE A 35 7.32 -32.92 -27.65
C ILE A 35 6.77 -31.88 -26.66
N GLU A 36 7.62 -31.31 -25.81
CA GLU A 36 7.25 -30.25 -24.86
C GLU A 36 6.70 -29.01 -25.59
N ARG A 37 7.40 -28.55 -26.64
CA ARG A 37 6.91 -27.45 -27.49
C ARG A 37 5.60 -27.76 -28.20
N ARG A 38 5.44 -29.00 -28.71
CA ARG A 38 4.22 -29.40 -29.43
C ARG A 38 3.02 -29.54 -28.50
N THR A 39 3.24 -30.03 -27.28
CA THR A 39 2.16 -30.27 -26.31
C THR A 39 1.78 -29.03 -25.53
N GLY A 40 2.60 -27.97 -25.59
CA GLY A 40 2.35 -26.70 -24.92
C GLY A 40 2.33 -26.80 -23.40
N ARG A 41 2.80 -27.92 -22.83
CA ARG A 41 2.72 -28.18 -21.37
C ARG A 41 3.50 -27.14 -20.58
N ALA A 42 4.71 -26.80 -21.02
CA ALA A 42 5.52 -25.77 -20.40
C ALA A 42 4.82 -24.39 -20.43
N GLU A 43 4.17 -24.05 -21.54
CA GLU A 43 3.45 -22.77 -21.69
C GLU A 43 2.19 -22.73 -20.80
N VAL A 44 1.46 -23.84 -20.68
CA VAL A 44 0.31 -23.97 -19.77
C VAL A 44 0.75 -23.88 -18.31
N ASP A 45 1.85 -24.52 -17.95
CA ASP A 45 2.41 -24.46 -16.59
C ASP A 45 2.88 -23.04 -16.24
N ASP A 46 3.53 -22.33 -17.18
CA ASP A 46 3.93 -20.92 -17.02
C ASP A 46 2.72 -19.99 -16.87
N ILE A 47 1.67 -20.20 -17.67
CA ILE A 47 0.41 -19.44 -17.54
C ILE A 47 -0.23 -19.73 -16.18
N ASN A 48 -0.30 -21.00 -15.76
CA ASN A 48 -0.85 -21.37 -14.46
C ASN A 48 -0.05 -20.81 -13.28
N ALA A 49 1.26 -20.62 -13.44
CA ALA A 49 2.12 -19.96 -12.44
C ALA A 49 1.83 -18.45 -12.34
N LEU A 50 1.47 -17.79 -13.44
CA LEU A 50 1.11 -16.37 -13.50
C LEU A 50 -0.35 -16.10 -13.13
N VAL A 51 -1.24 -17.07 -13.33
CA VAL A 51 -2.63 -16.99 -12.87
C VAL A 51 -2.62 -17.06 -11.35
N THR A 52 -2.56 -15.88 -10.75
CA THR A 52 -2.72 -15.65 -9.32
C THR A 52 -3.95 -16.43 -8.86
N GLN A 53 -3.75 -17.51 -8.12
CA GLN A 53 -4.87 -18.31 -7.62
C GLN A 53 -5.80 -17.37 -6.84
N PRO A 54 -7.12 -17.38 -7.10
CA PRO A 54 -8.04 -16.52 -6.39
C PRO A 54 -7.90 -16.84 -4.90
N ARG A 55 -7.45 -15.85 -4.12
CA ARG A 55 -7.31 -15.99 -2.66
C ARG A 55 -8.64 -16.51 -2.12
N GLN A 56 -8.62 -17.72 -1.53
CA GLN A 56 -9.79 -18.26 -0.84
C GLN A 56 -10.20 -17.25 0.22
N ARG A 57 -11.38 -16.65 0.04
CA ARG A 57 -11.95 -15.73 1.02
C ARG A 57 -12.31 -16.56 2.25
N LYS A 58 -11.58 -16.34 3.34
CA LYS A 58 -11.93 -16.93 4.63
C LYS A 58 -13.30 -16.39 5.04
N PRO A 59 -14.32 -17.24 5.24
CA PRO A 59 -15.60 -16.78 5.75
C PRO A 59 -15.42 -16.23 7.16
N LEU A 60 -16.24 -15.23 7.51
CA LEU A 60 -16.28 -14.72 8.87
C LEU A 60 -16.76 -15.84 9.80
N PRO A 61 -16.20 -15.96 11.03
CA PRO A 61 -16.71 -16.90 12.01
C PRO A 61 -18.15 -16.53 12.40
N ASP A 62 -19.05 -17.51 12.42
CA ASP A 62 -20.39 -17.32 12.96
C ASP A 62 -20.31 -17.03 14.47
N LEU A 63 -20.89 -15.91 14.90
CA LEU A 63 -21.09 -15.63 16.31
C LEU A 63 -22.30 -16.43 16.81
N ALA A 64 -22.10 -17.25 17.83
CA ALA A 64 -23.19 -17.90 18.53
C ALA A 64 -24.16 -16.83 19.07
N PRO A 65 -25.48 -16.98 18.89
CA PRO A 65 -26.46 -16.05 19.43
C PRO A 65 -26.32 -16.04 20.95
N ARG A 66 -25.96 -14.88 21.51
CA ARG A 66 -26.04 -14.67 22.96
C ARG A 66 -27.52 -14.75 23.33
N GLY A 67 -27.85 -15.63 24.27
CA GLY A 67 -29.22 -15.84 24.73
C GLY A 67 -29.94 -14.52 24.98
N SER A 68 -31.20 -14.45 24.58
CA SER A 68 -32.02 -13.26 24.77
C SER A 68 -32.12 -12.95 26.27
N VAL A 69 -31.73 -11.74 26.64
CA VAL A 69 -32.06 -11.20 27.97
C VAL A 69 -33.59 -11.07 28.00
N ALA A 70 -34.23 -11.58 29.05
CA ALA A 70 -35.68 -11.46 29.21
C ALA A 70 -36.09 -9.98 29.12
N PRO A 71 -37.19 -9.65 28.41
CA PRO A 71 -37.62 -8.27 28.27
C PRO A 71 -37.95 -7.69 29.65
N GLN A 72 -37.16 -6.72 30.09
CA GLN A 72 -37.46 -5.92 31.28
C GLN A 72 -38.21 -4.66 30.86
N VAL A 73 -39.26 -4.32 31.60
CA VAL A 73 -39.97 -3.05 31.44
C VAL A 73 -39.17 -1.97 32.14
N GLY A 74 -38.33 -1.26 31.37
CA GLY A 74 -37.64 -0.08 31.87
C GLY A 74 -38.59 1.11 31.93
N ARG A 75 -38.82 1.67 33.12
CA ARG A 75 -39.34 3.04 33.25
C ARG A 75 -38.14 3.98 33.31
N GLY A 76 -37.91 4.70 32.21
CA GLY A 76 -37.05 5.88 32.22
C GLY A 76 -37.86 7.07 32.68
N GLU A 77 -37.39 7.79 33.70
CA GLU A 77 -37.83 9.17 33.88
C GLU A 77 -37.37 9.96 32.66
N TYR A 78 -38.29 10.71 32.07
CA TYR A 78 -37.95 11.60 30.95
C TYR A 78 -37.12 12.76 31.49
N GLN A 79 -35.79 12.65 31.41
CA GLN A 79 -34.94 13.83 31.36
C GLN A 79 -35.06 14.43 29.96
N ALA A 80 -35.69 15.60 29.86
CA ALA A 80 -35.57 16.41 28.66
C ALA A 80 -34.09 16.60 28.34
N ALA A 81 -33.68 16.37 27.09
CA ALA A 81 -32.36 16.77 26.66
C ALA A 81 -32.22 18.27 26.99
N GLY A 82 -31.23 18.63 27.80
CA GLY A 82 -30.89 20.03 28.02
C GLY A 82 -30.80 20.68 26.65
N GLY A 83 -31.45 21.83 26.47
CA GLY A 83 -31.49 22.57 25.21
C GLY A 83 -30.09 23.05 24.80
N GLY A 84 -29.22 22.13 24.43
CA GLY A 84 -28.02 22.39 23.67
C GLY A 84 -28.46 22.41 22.22
N GLY A 85 -28.45 23.61 21.63
CA GLY A 85 -28.50 23.74 20.18
C GLY A 85 -27.52 22.74 19.56
N GLY A 86 -27.95 22.12 18.45
CA GLY A 86 -27.19 21.06 17.79
C GLY A 86 -25.70 21.40 17.72
N GLY A 87 -24.84 20.45 18.08
CA GLY A 87 -23.39 20.61 18.24
C GLY A 87 -22.63 20.85 16.94
N GLY A 88 -23.23 21.59 15.99
CA GLY A 88 -22.58 22.12 14.82
C GLY A 88 -22.05 23.53 15.10
N VAL A 89 -20.96 23.88 14.44
CA VAL A 89 -20.47 25.25 14.44
C VAL A 89 -21.25 26.05 13.40
N ALA A 90 -21.69 27.26 13.74
CA ALA A 90 -22.51 28.07 12.85
C ALA A 90 -21.69 29.09 12.07
N SER A 91 -21.56 28.88 10.75
CA SER A 91 -21.00 29.87 9.83
C SER A 91 -22.00 31.03 9.61
N PRO A 92 -21.54 32.27 9.37
CA PRO A 92 -20.15 32.71 9.23
C PRO A 92 -19.43 32.93 10.56
N PHE A 93 -18.09 32.90 10.50
CA PHE A 93 -17.24 33.28 11.62
C PHE A 93 -16.79 34.74 11.49
N THR A 94 -16.80 35.46 12.61
CA THR A 94 -16.27 36.82 12.71
C THR A 94 -15.02 36.80 13.58
N GLU A 95 -13.91 37.34 13.09
CA GLU A 95 -12.68 37.42 13.90
C GLU A 95 -12.87 38.36 15.09
N THR A 96 -12.46 37.92 16.27
CA THR A 96 -12.44 38.76 17.46
C THR A 96 -11.28 39.76 17.34
N PRO A 97 -11.53 41.08 17.37
CA PRO A 97 -10.48 42.06 17.19
C PRO A 97 -9.41 41.98 18.30
N GLY A 98 -8.14 42.07 17.91
CA GLY A 98 -7.01 42.18 18.86
C GLY A 98 -6.60 40.89 19.56
N THR A 99 -7.24 39.75 19.28
CA THR A 99 -6.88 38.45 19.86
C THR A 99 -5.92 37.63 18.99
N ARG A 100 -5.60 38.12 17.78
CA ARG A 100 -4.70 37.44 16.86
C ARG A 100 -3.26 37.50 17.37
N THR A 101 -2.60 36.35 17.40
CA THR A 101 -1.15 36.25 17.65
C THR A 101 -0.42 35.85 16.38
N TYR A 102 0.88 36.08 16.33
CA TYR A 102 1.73 35.81 15.16
C TYR A 102 2.88 34.88 15.53
N HIS A 103 3.36 34.10 14.57
CA HIS A 103 4.58 33.31 14.73
C HIS A 103 5.79 34.23 14.89
N GLU A 104 6.80 33.76 15.63
CA GLU A 104 8.04 34.50 15.87
C GLU A 104 8.84 34.66 14.57
N ASN A 105 8.88 33.59 13.76
CA ASN A 105 9.55 33.58 12.49
C ASN A 105 8.83 34.42 11.44
N THR A 106 9.63 35.12 10.64
CA THR A 106 9.14 35.98 9.55
C THR A 106 9.37 35.27 8.24
N VAL A 107 8.34 35.17 7.41
CA VAL A 107 8.41 34.58 6.07
C VAL A 107 8.76 35.68 5.07
N ILE A 108 9.73 35.41 4.20
CA ILE A 108 10.11 36.32 3.12
C ILE A 108 9.29 35.94 1.88
N ILE A 109 8.38 36.82 1.49
CA ILE A 109 7.57 36.67 0.28
C ILE A 109 8.26 37.46 -0.83
N GLN A 110 8.66 36.77 -1.89
CA GLN A 110 9.20 37.39 -3.10
C GLN A 110 8.06 37.78 -4.04
N SER A 111 8.16 38.96 -4.65
CA SER A 111 7.28 39.34 -5.75
C SER A 111 7.44 38.39 -6.94
N THR A 112 6.38 38.15 -7.71
CA THR A 112 6.38 37.20 -8.84
C THR A 112 7.41 37.57 -9.92
N ASP A 113 7.73 38.86 -10.06
CA ASP A 113 8.73 39.39 -10.98
C ASP A 113 10.15 39.45 -10.39
N GLY A 114 10.32 39.03 -9.14
CA GLY A 114 11.60 39.02 -8.41
C GLY A 114 12.14 40.39 -8.02
N SER A 115 11.37 41.47 -8.22
CA SER A 115 11.86 42.85 -8.02
C SER A 115 11.88 43.30 -6.56
N THR A 116 11.06 42.68 -5.70
CA THR A 116 10.88 43.08 -4.30
C THR A 116 10.70 41.87 -3.39
N PHE A 117 11.06 42.07 -2.12
CA PHE A 117 10.90 41.10 -1.04
C PHE A 117 10.17 41.76 0.12
N MET A 118 9.20 41.06 0.70
CA MET A 118 8.45 41.50 1.87
C MET A 118 8.59 40.48 2.99
N ALA A 119 9.00 40.95 4.17
CA ALA A 119 9.10 40.13 5.36
C ALA A 119 7.78 40.24 6.15
N VAL A 120 7.01 39.14 6.25
CA VAL A 120 5.70 39.10 6.91
C VAL A 120 5.67 38.05 8.01
N ARG A 121 5.13 38.40 9.18
CA ARG A 121 4.81 37.43 10.22
C ARG A 121 3.44 36.84 9.98
N MET A 122 3.36 35.52 9.95
CA MET A 122 2.11 34.79 9.73
C MET A 122 1.31 34.66 11.03
N PRO A 123 -0.03 34.68 11.00
CA PRO A 123 -0.85 34.49 12.19
C PRO A 123 -0.64 33.09 12.77
N ALA A 124 -0.46 32.99 14.09
CA ALA A 124 -0.31 31.74 14.83
C ALA A 124 -1.64 31.28 15.43
N VAL A 125 -2.35 32.19 16.09
CA VAL A 125 -3.68 31.91 16.66
C VAL A 125 -4.64 33.00 16.24
N VAL A 126 -5.81 32.59 15.75
CA VAL A 126 -6.93 33.50 15.46
C VAL A 126 -8.15 33.01 16.22
N THR A 127 -8.68 33.87 17.09
CA THR A 127 -9.95 33.64 17.78
C THR A 127 -11.08 34.25 16.97
N MET A 128 -12.13 33.48 16.74
CA MET A 128 -13.33 33.90 16.02
C MET A 128 -14.57 33.57 16.84
N THR A 129 -15.66 34.28 16.54
CA THR A 129 -17.00 34.02 17.07
C THR A 129 -17.86 33.50 15.94
N ASP A 130 -18.57 32.39 16.17
CA ASP A 130 -19.52 31.83 15.22
C ASP A 130 -20.83 32.64 15.20
N ALA A 131 -21.74 32.35 14.26
CA ALA A 131 -23.02 33.04 14.15
C ALA A 131 -23.96 32.85 15.37
N ASN A 132 -23.69 31.86 16.22
CA ASN A 132 -24.41 31.59 17.46
C ASN A 132 -23.71 32.22 18.69
N GLY A 133 -22.61 32.95 18.51
CA GLY A 133 -21.86 33.56 19.61
C GLY A 133 -20.84 32.65 20.29
N ALA A 134 -20.66 31.42 19.81
CA ALA A 134 -19.69 30.48 20.37
C ALA A 134 -18.26 30.82 19.91
N PRO A 135 -17.25 30.76 20.81
CA PRO A 135 -15.87 30.99 20.45
C PRO A 135 -15.27 29.79 19.71
N ALA A 136 -14.53 30.07 18.63
CA ALA A 136 -13.72 29.12 17.89
C ALA A 136 -12.28 29.63 17.82
N VAL A 137 -11.31 28.76 18.12
CA VAL A 137 -9.88 29.10 18.11
C VAL A 137 -9.20 28.30 17.01
N PHE A 138 -8.61 29.01 16.05
CA PHE A 138 -7.83 28.43 14.97
C PHE A 138 -6.34 28.55 15.29
N ASN A 139 -5.66 27.41 15.40
CA ASN A 139 -4.22 27.32 15.57
C ASN A 139 -3.58 26.97 14.23
N TYR A 140 -2.76 27.87 13.70
CA TYR A 140 -2.04 27.67 12.44
C TYR A 140 -0.68 27.04 12.70
N ALA A 141 -0.26 26.19 11.76
CA ALA A 141 1.08 25.62 11.79
C ALA A 141 2.11 26.67 11.37
N GLU A 142 3.29 26.59 11.97
CA GLU A 142 4.42 27.40 11.55
C GLU A 142 4.91 26.95 10.16
N ILE A 143 5.18 27.91 9.29
CA ILE A 143 5.79 27.64 7.99
C ILE A 143 7.30 27.50 8.22
N VAL A 144 7.78 26.27 8.07
CA VAL A 144 9.22 25.96 8.03
C VAL A 144 9.58 25.82 6.55
N ASP A 145 10.54 26.61 6.07
CA ASP A 145 11.04 26.52 4.70
C ASP A 145 11.42 25.06 4.39
N GLY A 146 10.85 24.50 3.31
CA GLY A 146 11.08 23.13 2.86
C GLY A 146 12.32 22.97 1.99
#